data_AF-G9X3N2-F1
#
_entry.id   AF-G9X3N2-F1
#
_cell.length_a   1.000
_cell.length_b   1.000
_cell.length_c   1.000
_cell.angle_alpha   90.00
_cell.angle_beta   90.00
_cell.angle_gamma   90.00
#
_symmetry.space_group_name_H-M   'P 1'
#
loop_
_entity.id
_entity.type
_entity.pdbx_description
1 polymer ?
#
loop_
_entity_poly.entity_id
_entity_poly.type
_entity_poly.pdbx_seq_one_letter_code
_entity_poly.pdbx_strand_id
1 'polypeptide(L)'
;MFEDKLIIIRGAGDIATGTINRLYKCHFKVLCLETAKPSAIRRTVAYSEAVYSGKTTIENTTAVKVSCIDEMNNAHKNGLIPVMVDEKCDILKSLTQDVLIDAIIAKKKSWHKYVYVKANNSSWSRF
;
A
#
# COMPACT_ATOMS: atom_id res chain seq x y z
N MET A 1 0.06 18.81 10.54
CA MET A 1 1.02 18.17 9.62
C MET A 1 0.66 16.70 9.52
N PHE A 2 0.72 16.12 8.32
CA PHE A 2 0.21 14.77 8.04
C PHE A 2 1.32 13.72 8.04
N GLU A 3 2.57 14.13 8.26
CA GLU A 3 3.77 13.29 8.21
C GLU A 3 3.80 12.18 9.27
N ASP A 4 3.01 12.29 10.33
CA ASP A 4 2.90 11.26 11.37
C ASP A 4 1.82 10.21 11.09
N LYS A 5 0.97 10.45 10.08
CA LYS A 5 -0.19 9.61 9.78
C LYS A 5 0.21 8.41 8.92
N LEU A 6 0.00 7.21 9.47
CA LEU A 6 0.27 5.95 8.77
C LEU A 6 -0.97 5.46 8.03
N ILE A 7 -0.86 5.39 6.71
CA ILE A 7 -1.86 4.81 5.83
C ILE A 7 -1.35 3.46 5.32
N ILE A 8 -2.10 2.40 5.60
CA ILE A 8 -1.83 1.08 5.07
C ILE A 8 -2.76 0.84 3.87
N ILE A 9 -2.19 0.41 2.75
CA ILE A 9 -2.95 0.04 1.55
C ILE A 9 -2.76 -1.44 1.29
N ARG A 10 -3.86 -2.18 1.21
CA ARG A 10 -3.88 -3.56 0.76
C ARG A 10 -4.00 -3.59 -0.76
N GLY A 11 -2.98 -4.10 -1.43
CA GLY A 11 -2.82 -4.10 -2.89
C GLY A 11 -1.96 -2.93 -3.37
N ALA A 12 -0.88 -3.27 -4.08
CA ALA A 12 0.07 -2.35 -4.71
C ALA A 12 0.03 -2.43 -6.26
N GLY A 13 -1.06 -2.95 -6.81
CA GLY A 13 -1.28 -3.13 -8.24
C GLY A 13 -1.47 -1.81 -9.00
N ASP A 14 -1.63 -1.92 -10.32
CA ASP A 14 -1.77 -0.81 -11.27
C ASP A 14 -2.89 0.19 -10.92
N ILE A 15 -4.01 -0.30 -10.41
CA ILE A 15 -5.15 0.55 -9.99
C ILE A 15 -4.84 1.32 -8.69
N ALA A 16 -4.07 0.71 -7.78
CA ALA A 16 -3.70 1.33 -6.51
C ALA A 16 -2.56 2.34 -6.66
N THR A 17 -1.70 2.21 -7.68
CA THR A 17 -0.50 3.04 -7.90
C THR A 17 -0.81 4.53 -7.82
N GLY A 18 -1.88 5.00 -8.46
CA GLY A 18 -2.26 6.43 -8.46
C GLY A 18 -2.57 6.94 -7.05
N THR A 19 -3.36 6.18 -6.29
CA THR A 19 -3.69 6.49 -4.89
C THR A 19 -2.45 6.51 -4.02
N ILE A 20 -1.63 5.46 -4.10
CA ILE A 20 -0.37 5.33 -3.35
C ILE A 20 0.55 6.52 -3.64
N ASN A 21 0.75 6.85 -4.93
CA ASN A 21 1.61 7.96 -5.35
C ASN A 21 1.08 9.31 -4.83
N ARG A 22 -0.24 9.53 -4.85
CA ARG A 22 -0.83 10.78 -4.36
C ARG A 22 -0.68 10.93 -2.86
N LEU A 23 -0.95 9.89 -2.09
CA LEU A 23 -0.80 9.91 -0.63
C LEU A 23 0.66 10.16 -0.23
N TYR A 24 1.59 9.48 -0.90
CA TYR A 24 3.01 9.70 -0.70
C TYR A 24 3.43 11.15 -1.03
N LYS A 25 2.99 11.71 -2.17
CA LYS A 25 3.26 13.11 -2.55
C LYS A 25 2.62 14.13 -1.60
N CYS A 26 1.60 13.73 -0.85
CA CYS A 26 1.01 14.52 0.24
C CYS A 26 1.75 14.35 1.59
N HIS A 27 2.88 13.66 1.61
CA HIS A 27 3.75 13.40 2.76
C HIS A 27 3.14 12.50 3.85
N PHE A 28 2.11 11.72 3.52
CA PHE A 28 1.66 10.65 4.43
C PHE A 28 2.70 9.53 4.50
N LYS A 29 2.84 8.89 5.67
CA LYS A 29 3.55 7.61 5.75
C LYS A 29 2.67 6.54 5.14
N VAL A 30 3.17 5.88 4.10
CA VAL A 30 2.44 4.85 3.37
C VAL A 30 3.11 3.50 3.57
N LEU A 31 2.33 2.45 3.82
CA LEU A 31 2.77 1.05 3.73
C LEU A 31 1.85 0.29 2.78
N CYS A 32 2.42 -0.34 1.77
CA CYS A 32 1.66 -1.19 0.86
C CYS A 32 1.82 -2.67 1.25
N LEU A 33 0.71 -3.38 1.38
CA LEU A 33 0.69 -4.83 1.61
C LEU A 33 0.34 -5.54 0.31
N GLU A 34 1.05 -6.59 -0.02
CA GLU A 34 0.84 -7.33 -1.26
C GLU A 34 1.03 -8.85 -1.07
N THR A 35 0.50 -9.66 -1.97
CA THR A 35 0.80 -11.09 -2.01
C THR A 35 2.22 -11.35 -2.54
N ALA A 36 2.76 -12.55 -2.29
CA ALA A 36 4.07 -12.96 -2.80
C ALA A 36 4.13 -13.06 -4.33
N LYS A 37 2.97 -13.21 -4.98
CA LYS A 37 2.85 -13.27 -6.45
C LYS A 37 1.81 -12.26 -6.95
N PRO A 38 2.14 -10.95 -6.95
CA PRO A 38 1.21 -9.93 -7.41
C PRO A 38 0.71 -10.21 -8.83
N SER A 39 -0.59 -9.99 -9.06
CA SER A 39 -1.26 -10.28 -10.34
C SER A 39 -1.43 -9.07 -11.26
N ALA A 40 -0.68 -7.99 -11.02
CA ALA A 40 -0.75 -6.78 -11.83
C ALA A 40 -0.47 -7.12 -13.30
N ILE A 41 -1.40 -6.80 -14.20
CA ILE A 41 -1.23 -7.05 -15.63
C ILE A 41 -0.17 -6.10 -16.19
N ARG A 42 -0.25 -4.82 -15.80
CA ARG A 42 0.71 -3.78 -16.17
C ARG A 42 1.76 -3.59 -15.07
N ARG A 43 2.75 -4.48 -15.07
CA ARG A 43 3.80 -4.53 -14.03
C ARG A 43 4.71 -3.30 -13.98
N THR A 44 5.04 -2.71 -15.12
CA THR A 44 5.96 -1.56 -15.21
C THR A 44 5.42 -0.27 -14.57
N VAL A 45 4.13 -0.23 -14.26
CA VAL A 45 3.46 0.92 -13.62
C VAL A 45 2.79 0.54 -12.29
N ALA A 46 3.21 -0.58 -11.69
CA ALA A 46 2.68 -1.05 -10.42
C ALA A 46 3.78 -1.09 -9.35
N TYR A 47 3.52 -0.50 -8.18
CA TYR A 47 4.47 -0.58 -7.06
C TYR A 47 4.66 -2.02 -6.56
N SER A 48 3.70 -2.91 -6.83
CA SER A 48 3.82 -4.35 -6.59
C SER A 48 5.02 -4.99 -7.27
N GLU A 49 5.60 -4.37 -8.31
CA GLU A 49 6.82 -4.86 -8.96
C GLU A 49 8.01 -4.95 -8.00
N ALA A 50 8.05 -4.10 -6.96
CA ALA A 50 9.07 -4.18 -5.92
C ALA A 50 9.10 -5.55 -5.22
N VAL A 51 7.97 -6.29 -5.18
CA VAL A 51 7.93 -7.65 -4.62
C VAL A 51 8.89 -8.60 -5.36
N TYR A 52 9.01 -8.42 -6.69
CA TYR A 52 9.86 -9.24 -7.56
C TYR A 52 11.27 -8.68 -7.67
N SER A 53 11.42 -7.39 -7.98
CA SER A 53 12.72 -6.75 -8.26
C SER A 53 13.44 -6.23 -7.01
N GLY A 54 12.78 -6.23 -5.85
CA GLY A 54 13.25 -5.59 -4.61
C GLY A 54 13.03 -4.08 -4.58
N LYS A 55 12.95 -3.42 -5.74
CA LYS A 55 12.77 -1.98 -5.88
C LYS A 55 12.13 -1.64 -7.22
N THR A 56 11.23 -0.68 -7.24
CA THR A 56 10.69 -0.11 -8.49
C THR A 56 10.54 1.40 -8.38
N THR A 57 10.73 2.11 -9.49
CA THR A 57 10.58 3.55 -9.55
C THR A 57 9.55 3.89 -10.62
N ILE A 58 8.51 4.62 -10.22
CA ILE A 58 7.44 5.09 -11.10
C ILE A 58 7.47 6.61 -11.03
N GLU A 59 7.68 7.26 -12.17
CA GLU A 59 8.02 8.68 -12.24
C GLU A 59 9.27 8.96 -11.37
N ASN A 60 9.14 9.80 -10.34
CA ASN A 60 10.21 10.15 -9.41
C ASN A 60 9.99 9.52 -8.02
N THR A 61 9.04 8.60 -7.90
CA THR A 61 8.66 7.96 -6.64
C THR A 61 9.14 6.52 -6.65
N THR A 62 9.85 6.14 -5.59
CA THR A 62 10.49 4.83 -5.49
C THR A 62 9.84 3.99 -4.41
N ALA A 63 9.45 2.77 -4.76
CA ALA A 63 9.02 1.76 -3.82
C ALA A 63 10.09 0.69 -3.61
N VAL A 64 10.19 0.17 -2.39
CA VAL A 64 11.16 -0.84 -1.98
C VAL A 64 10.47 -1.97 -1.22
N LYS A 65 10.92 -3.19 -1.47
CA LYS A 65 10.47 -4.36 -0.72
C LYS A 65 11.04 -4.29 0.70
N VAL A 66 10.18 -4.52 1.68
CA VAL A 66 10.56 -4.60 3.09
C VAL A 66 10.00 -5.87 3.72
N SER A 67 10.70 -6.38 4.72
CA SER A 67 10.39 -7.65 5.40
C SER A 67 10.01 -7.46 6.87
N CYS A 68 10.26 -6.28 7.44
CA CYS A 68 9.95 -5.99 8.84
C CYS A 68 9.66 -4.49 9.07
N ILE A 69 9.24 -4.15 10.29
CA ILE A 69 8.92 -2.79 10.71
C ILE A 69 10.15 -1.87 10.66
N ASP A 70 11.33 -2.38 10.99
CA ASP A 70 12.57 -1.58 10.95
C ASP A 70 12.95 -1.18 9.53
N GLU A 71 12.85 -2.10 8.57
CA GLU A 71 13.05 -1.82 7.15
C GLU A 71 12.00 -0.84 6.62
N MET A 72 10.73 -0.97 7.04
CA MET A 72 9.68 -0.01 6.72
C MET A 72 10.03 1.40 7.23
N ASN A 73 10.43 1.51 8.50
CA ASN A 73 10.82 2.78 9.11
C ASN A 73 12.04 3.39 8.40
N ASN A 74 13.00 2.57 8.00
CA ASN A 74 14.14 3.02 7.22
C ASN A 74 13.72 3.51 5.82
N ALA A 75 12.80 2.80 5.15
CA ALA A 75 12.26 3.24 3.87
C ALA A 75 11.57 4.62 4.00
N HIS A 76 10.74 4.83 5.02
CA HIS A 76 10.09 6.12 5.27
C HIS A 76 11.12 7.25 5.48
N LYS A 77 12.16 7.01 6.29
CA LYS A 77 13.23 8.01 6.52
C LYS A 77 13.97 8.40 5.24
N ASN A 78 14.06 7.48 4.28
CA ASN A 78 14.74 7.70 3.00
C ASN A 78 13.80 8.23 1.89
N GLY A 79 12.54 8.57 2.21
CA GLY A 79 11.58 9.01 1.19
C GLY A 79 11.23 7.90 0.20
N LEU A 80 11.07 6.67 0.69
CA LEU A 80 10.73 5.51 -0.12
C LEU A 80 9.38 4.94 0.33
N ILE A 81 8.67 4.32 -0.61
CA ILE A 81 7.40 3.63 -0.35
C ILE A 81 7.68 2.16 0.00
N PRO A 82 7.49 1.72 1.26
CA PRO A 82 7.65 0.33 1.61
C PRO A 82 6.51 -0.54 1.04
N VAL A 83 6.89 -1.68 0.47
CA VAL A 83 6.01 -2.74 0.00
C VAL A 83 6.35 -4.01 0.74
N MET A 84 5.41 -4.53 1.52
CA MET A 84 5.57 -5.72 2.35
C MET A 84 4.74 -6.86 1.77
N VAL A 85 5.32 -8.07 1.75
CA VAL A 85 4.58 -9.28 1.41
C VAL A 85 3.80 -9.74 2.63
N ASP A 86 2.50 -9.45 2.66
CA ASP A 86 1.58 -9.79 3.75
C ASP A 86 0.14 -9.89 3.22
N GLU A 87 -0.17 -11.02 2.60
CA GLU A 87 -1.48 -11.26 1.98
C GLU A 87 -2.65 -11.27 2.98
N LYS A 88 -2.37 -11.67 4.23
CA LYS A 88 -3.35 -11.78 5.31
C LYS A 88 -3.49 -10.49 6.12
N CYS A 89 -2.64 -9.50 5.87
CA CYS A 89 -2.56 -8.27 6.63
C CYS A 89 -2.32 -8.53 8.13
N ASP A 90 -1.52 -9.54 8.46
CA ASP A 90 -1.18 -9.89 9.84
C ASP A 90 -0.40 -8.77 10.54
N ILE A 91 0.30 -7.92 9.78
CA ILE A 91 1.02 -6.74 10.29
C ILE A 91 0.12 -5.77 11.05
N LEU A 92 -1.19 -5.73 10.73
CA LEU A 92 -2.18 -4.89 11.40
C LEU A 92 -2.38 -5.26 12.88
N LYS A 93 -1.91 -6.43 13.32
CA LYS A 93 -1.92 -6.83 14.74
C LYS A 93 -0.80 -6.17 15.54
N SER A 94 0.28 -5.79 14.86
CA SER A 94 1.50 -5.22 15.45
C SER A 94 1.70 -3.74 15.16
N LEU A 95 1.05 -3.20 14.13
CA LEU A 95 1.12 -1.79 13.74
C LEU A 95 -0.22 -1.11 13.96
N THR A 96 -0.18 0.12 14.49
CA THR A 96 -1.34 0.99 14.55
C THR A 96 -1.33 1.93 13.36
N GLN A 97 -2.28 1.75 12.44
CA GLN A 97 -2.52 2.65 11.31
C GLN A 97 -3.61 3.67 11.63
N ASP A 98 -3.54 4.85 11.04
CA ASP A 98 -4.64 5.82 11.07
C ASP A 98 -5.73 5.45 10.08
N VAL A 99 -5.32 4.89 8.94
CA VAL A 99 -6.20 4.54 7.83
C VAL A 99 -5.79 3.20 7.21
N LEU A 100 -6.76 2.33 6.95
CA LEU A 100 -6.60 1.17 6.08
C LEU A 100 -7.40 1.38 4.79
N ILE A 101 -6.75 1.20 3.64
CA ILE A 101 -7.35 1.26 2.31
C ILE A 101 -7.31 -0.14 1.69
N ASP A 102 -8.46 -0.74 1.37
CA ASP A 102 -8.50 -1.98 0.58
C ASP A 102 -8.60 -1.64 -0.92
N ALA A 103 -7.49 -1.77 -1.64
CA ALA A 103 -7.38 -1.46 -3.06
C ALA A 103 -7.39 -2.73 -3.95
N ILE A 104 -7.77 -3.89 -3.42
CA ILE A 104 -7.92 -5.11 -4.20
C ILE A 104 -9.31 -5.15 -4.84
N ILE A 105 -9.36 -5.28 -6.18
CA ILE A 105 -10.62 -5.46 -6.89
C ILE A 105 -11.10 -6.91 -6.80
N ALA A 106 -12.31 -7.11 -6.27
CA ALA A 106 -13.01 -8.40 -6.30
C ALA A 106 -13.42 -8.79 -7.73
N LYS A 107 -13.02 -9.98 -8.19
CA LYS A 107 -13.31 -10.50 -9.55
C LYS A 107 -14.68 -11.22 -9.70
N LYS A 108 -15.51 -11.36 -8.65
CA LYS A 108 -16.82 -12.05 -8.73
C LYS A 108 -17.99 -11.07 -8.83
N LYS A 109 -18.94 -11.35 -9.74
CA LYS A 109 -20.07 -10.48 -10.18
C LYS A 109 -21.12 -10.09 -9.11
N SER A 110 -20.94 -10.43 -7.84
CA SER A 110 -21.85 -10.01 -6.75
C SER A 110 -21.17 -9.21 -5.64
N TRP A 111 -19.86 -8.96 -5.74
CA TRP A 111 -19.11 -8.26 -4.71
C TRP A 111 -18.62 -6.91 -5.24
N HIS A 112 -19.11 -5.88 -4.57
CA HIS A 112 -18.83 -4.46 -4.67
C HIS A 112 -17.40 -4.11 -5.16
N LYS A 113 -17.32 -3.42 -6.31
CA LYS A 113 -16.10 -2.89 -6.99
C LYS A 113 -15.50 -1.65 -6.30
N TYR A 114 -15.42 -1.60 -4.98
CA TYR A 114 -15.10 -0.35 -4.26
C TYR A 114 -13.81 -0.47 -3.47
N VAL A 115 -13.10 0.65 -3.40
CA VAL A 115 -11.98 0.83 -2.49
C VAL A 115 -12.55 1.26 -1.15
N TYR A 116 -12.25 0.51 -0.09
CA TYR A 116 -12.79 0.77 1.23
C TYR A 116 -11.78 1.51 2.09
N VAL A 117 -12.24 2.52 2.84
CA VAL A 117 -11.39 3.26 3.77
C VAL A 117 -11.95 3.14 5.17
N LYS A 118 -11.11 2.73 6.11
CA LYS A 118 -11.42 2.73 7.55
C LYS A 118 -10.42 3.61 8.27
N ALA A 119 -10.89 4.66 8.94
CA ALA A 119 -10.08 5.40 9.89
C ALA A 119 -10.27 4.81 11.30
N ASN A 120 -9.29 4.93 12.19
CA ASN A 120 -9.50 4.55 13.58
C ASN A 120 -10.72 5.30 14.17
N ASN A 121 -11.58 4.56 14.87
CA ASN A 121 -12.86 5.01 15.45
C ASN A 121 -14.01 5.34 14.47
N SER A 122 -13.97 4.94 13.20
CA SER A 122 -15.10 5.12 12.27
C SER A 122 -15.62 3.82 11.64
N SER A 123 -16.90 3.82 11.28
CA SER A 123 -17.52 2.79 10.43
C SER A 123 -16.95 2.85 9.02
N TRP A 124 -16.89 1.72 8.32
CA TRP A 124 -16.42 1.63 6.94
C TRP A 124 -17.14 2.63 6.02
N SER A 125 -16.37 3.53 5.40
CA SER A 125 -16.88 4.46 4.39
C SER A 125 -16.58 3.92 3.00
N ARG A 126 -17.58 4.01 2.12
CA ARG A 126 -17.52 3.54 0.74
C ARG A 126 -17.34 4.73 -0.20
N PHE A 127 -16.36 4.64 -1.10
CA PHE A 127 -16.11 5.61 -2.17
C PHE A 127 -16.31 4.94 -3.52
#